data_AF-A0AAD5A2F2-F1
#
_entry.id   AF-A0AAD5A2F2-F1
#
_cell.length_a   1.000
_cell.length_b   1.000
_cell.length_c   1.000
_cell.angle_alpha   90.00
_cell.angle_beta   90.00
_cell.angle_gamma   90.00
#
_symmetry.space_group_name_H-M   'P 1'
#
loop_
_entity.id
_entity.type
_entity.pdbx_description
1 polymer ?
#
loop_
_entity_poly.entity_id
_entity_poly.type
_entity_poly.pdbx_seq_one_letter_code
_entity_poly.pdbx_strand_id
1 'polypeptide(L)'
;RKNLSTQQALAWLQEMDKADSDEREISFVQQATDTSSEESERETEQEPNMPPRKMHHGTGKPCLSQTANNGTVWVEEDIGMPSAVANHLCFTAQAGPTESAKRKITSLLQSFLCLLDVGMLQTIRDCTVHQARRTEPDWNLAIHELVAFISILFVRAIMCPVGAIVDCWSESFLVPVIKETMPRDRFISIMQHLRFDDKDTREERVKTDKFAAISHIWTRFIKNCAESFTPGEHMTIDEQLFPTKVRCPFTQYIATKTDNFGIKFWMATNLETK
;
A
#
# COMPACT_ATOMS: atom_id res chain seq x y z
N ARG A 1 24.51 -11.78 -22.25
CA ARG A 1 23.05 -11.49 -22.42
C ARG A 1 22.82 -10.04 -22.01
N LYS A 2 22.26 -9.20 -22.89
CA LYS A 2 22.16 -7.74 -22.69
C LYS A 2 21.13 -7.43 -21.59
N ASN A 3 21.53 -6.65 -20.59
CA ASN A 3 20.59 -6.05 -19.63
C ASN A 3 19.62 -5.16 -20.42
N LEU A 4 18.32 -5.44 -20.36
CA LEU A 4 17.32 -4.57 -20.98
C LEU A 4 17.26 -3.24 -20.23
N SER A 5 17.30 -2.13 -20.98
CA SER A 5 17.04 -0.79 -20.46
C SER A 5 15.60 -0.68 -19.93
N THR A 6 15.37 0.18 -18.93
CA THR A 6 14.03 0.52 -18.41
C THR A 6 13.03 0.86 -19.52
N GLN A 7 13.49 1.54 -20.58
CA GLN A 7 12.66 1.86 -21.74
C GLN A 7 12.28 0.62 -22.57
N GLN A 8 13.15 -0.37 -22.65
CA GLN A 8 12.88 -1.62 -23.38
C GLN A 8 11.94 -2.53 -22.59
N ALA A 9 12.07 -2.57 -21.26
CA ALA A 9 11.13 -3.27 -20.40
C ALA A 9 9.72 -2.65 -20.48
N LEU A 10 9.63 -1.31 -20.50
CA LEU A 10 8.36 -0.59 -20.60
C LEU A 10 7.71 -0.77 -21.98
N ALA A 11 8.50 -0.74 -23.07
CA ALA A 11 8.00 -1.02 -24.42
C ALA A 11 7.43 -2.45 -24.54
N TRP A 12 8.08 -3.43 -23.91
CA TRP A 12 7.60 -4.82 -23.91
C TRP A 12 6.33 -5.01 -23.08
N LEU A 13 6.25 -4.39 -21.91
CA LEU A 13 5.01 -4.41 -21.12
C LEU A 13 3.84 -3.77 -21.88
N GLN A 14 4.09 -2.71 -22.66
CA GLN A 14 3.10 -2.11 -23.53
C GLN A 14 2.73 -2.98 -24.75
N GLU A 15 3.63 -3.81 -25.26
CA GLU A 15 3.31 -4.79 -26.30
C GLU A 15 2.44 -5.92 -25.76
N MET A 16 2.67 -6.38 -24.53
CA MET A 16 1.82 -7.39 -23.87
C MET A 16 0.40 -6.86 -23.63
N ASP A 17 0.26 -5.60 -23.20
CA ASP A 17 -1.03 -4.93 -22.98
C ASP A 17 -1.86 -4.79 -24.27
N LYS A 18 -1.21 -4.60 -25.42
CA LYS A 18 -1.88 -4.54 -26.73
C LYS A 18 -2.35 -5.91 -27.24
N ALA A 19 -1.79 -7.01 -26.75
CA ALA A 19 -2.16 -8.35 -27.16
C ALA A 19 -3.41 -8.88 -26.42
N ASP A 20 -3.81 -8.22 -25.33
CA ASP A 20 -4.90 -8.64 -24.42
C ASP A 20 -6.22 -7.89 -24.67
N SER A 21 -6.30 -7.07 -25.74
CA SER A 21 -7.52 -6.32 -26.09
C SER A 21 -8.67 -7.17 -26.64
N ASP A 22 -8.52 -8.49 -26.73
CA ASP A 22 -9.59 -9.43 -27.08
C ASP A 22 -10.35 -9.82 -25.79
N GLU A 23 -11.18 -8.90 -25.31
CA GLU A 23 -11.99 -9.02 -24.09
C GLU A 23 -12.87 -10.29 -24.11
N ARG A 24 -12.62 -11.22 -23.18
CA ARG A 24 -13.65 -12.17 -22.72
C ARG A 24 -14.11 -11.75 -21.32
N GLU A 25 -15.37 -11.33 -21.24
CA GLU A 25 -16.06 -11.06 -19.97
C GLU A 25 -16.03 -12.28 -19.05
N ILE A 26 -15.47 -12.11 -17.84
CA ILE A 26 -15.60 -13.05 -16.73
C ILE A 26 -16.57 -12.41 -15.74
N SER A 27 -17.75 -13.00 -15.58
CA SER A 27 -18.76 -12.52 -14.64
C SER A 27 -18.37 -12.87 -13.19
N PHE A 28 -18.64 -11.93 -12.28
CA PHE A 28 -18.18 -11.97 -10.89
C PHE A 28 -19.37 -11.81 -9.93
N VAL A 29 -19.41 -12.63 -8.88
CA VAL A 29 -20.38 -12.52 -7.77
C VAL A 29 -19.58 -12.38 -6.49
N GLN A 30 -19.66 -11.19 -5.87
CA GLN A 30 -19.01 -10.87 -4.60
C GLN A 30 -20.01 -11.11 -3.46
N GLN A 31 -19.66 -11.94 -2.48
CA GLN A 31 -20.38 -12.01 -1.22
C GLN A 31 -19.62 -11.17 -0.19
N ALA A 32 -20.21 -10.04 0.20
CA ALA A 32 -19.73 -9.19 1.29
C ALA A 32 -20.27 -9.72 2.63
N THR A 33 -19.43 -9.69 3.66
CA THR A 33 -19.86 -9.81 5.05
C THR A 33 -19.32 -8.62 5.83
N ASP A 34 -20.22 -7.68 6.13
CA ASP A 34 -20.00 -6.56 7.03
C ASP A 34 -20.16 -7.02 8.48
N THR A 35 -19.23 -6.64 9.35
CA THR A 35 -19.51 -6.55 10.79
C THR A 35 -18.84 -5.30 11.35
N SER A 36 -19.68 -4.31 11.68
CA SER A 36 -19.34 -3.09 12.40
C SER A 36 -19.46 -3.31 13.91
N SER A 37 -18.47 -2.86 14.67
CA SER A 37 -18.62 -2.60 16.11
C SER A 37 -17.63 -1.52 16.55
N GLU A 38 -18.18 -0.41 17.03
CA GLU A 38 -17.49 0.71 17.66
C GLU A 38 -17.08 0.34 19.09
N GLU A 39 -15.84 0.61 19.50
CA GLU A 39 -15.48 0.87 20.91
C GLU A 39 -14.10 1.53 21.02
N SER A 40 -13.97 2.51 21.93
CA SER A 40 -12.81 3.40 22.04
C SER A 40 -11.75 2.89 23.02
N GLU A 41 -10.48 2.92 22.63
CA GLU A 41 -9.34 2.74 23.54
C GLU A 41 -8.36 3.92 23.47
N ARG A 42 -7.74 4.24 24.60
CA ARG A 42 -6.90 5.42 24.83
C ARG A 42 -5.43 5.05 24.70
N GLU A 43 -4.69 5.77 23.86
CA GLU A 43 -3.22 5.79 23.87
C GLU A 43 -2.73 7.17 24.31
N THR A 44 -1.66 7.22 25.10
CA THR A 44 -1.08 8.45 25.67
C THR A 44 0.10 8.88 24.80
N GLU A 45 -0.08 9.94 24.00
CA GLU A 45 1.00 10.54 23.22
C GLU A 45 1.41 11.89 23.82
N GLN A 46 2.72 12.12 23.96
CA GLN A 46 3.29 13.42 24.35
C GLN A 46 3.43 14.30 23.11
N GLU A 47 2.71 15.43 23.08
CA GLU A 47 2.82 16.42 22.00
C GLU A 47 4.12 17.26 22.09
N PRO A 48 4.72 17.65 20.95
CA PRO A 48 5.83 18.60 20.90
C PRO A 48 5.35 20.07 20.95
N ASN A 49 6.06 20.89 21.72
CA ASN A 49 5.80 22.33 21.90
C ASN A 49 5.76 23.12 20.58
N MET A 50 4.61 23.70 20.25
CA MET A 50 4.45 24.74 19.21
C MET A 50 4.49 26.15 19.82
N PRO A 51 5.05 27.16 19.11
CA PRO A 51 5.15 28.54 19.62
C PRO A 51 3.79 29.26 19.66
N PRO A 52 3.61 30.26 20.54
CA PRO A 52 2.31 30.89 20.78
C PRO A 52 1.85 31.74 19.58
N ARG A 53 0.63 31.47 19.11
CA ARG A 53 -0.09 32.34 18.15
C ARG A 53 -0.67 33.55 18.90
N LYS A 54 -0.63 34.72 18.25
CA LYS A 54 -1.12 35.99 18.81
C LYS A 54 -2.63 35.95 19.07
N MET A 55 -3.04 36.21 20.31
CA MET A 55 -4.44 36.25 20.75
C MET A 55 -5.21 37.44 20.15
N HIS A 56 -6.43 37.20 19.69
CA HIS A 56 -7.48 38.22 19.57
C HIS A 56 -8.38 38.17 20.81
N HIS A 57 -8.81 39.34 21.30
CA HIS A 57 -9.59 39.48 22.53
C HIS A 57 -10.98 38.83 22.39
N GLY A 58 -11.21 37.75 23.15
CA GLY A 58 -12.50 37.06 23.25
C GLY A 58 -13.49 37.81 24.15
N THR A 59 -14.76 37.72 23.79
CA THR A 59 -15.91 38.13 24.61
C THR A 59 -16.02 37.24 25.85
N GLY A 60 -16.08 37.83 27.04
CA GLY A 60 -16.00 37.13 28.34
C GLY A 60 -17.18 36.21 28.69
N LYS A 61 -17.46 35.20 27.88
CA LYS A 61 -18.32 34.07 28.25
C LYS A 61 -17.48 32.96 28.91
N PRO A 62 -18.00 32.31 29.97
CA PRO A 62 -17.31 31.18 30.57
C PRO A 62 -17.27 30.01 29.58
N CYS A 63 -16.06 29.58 29.24
CA CYS A 63 -15.81 28.43 28.40
C CYS A 63 -16.18 27.13 29.15
N LEU A 64 -16.97 26.26 28.52
CA LEU A 64 -17.27 24.93 29.03
C LEU A 64 -16.04 24.03 28.83
N SER A 65 -15.51 23.49 29.92
CA SER A 65 -14.45 22.49 29.89
C SER A 65 -15.00 21.10 30.23
N GLN A 66 -14.65 20.10 29.44
CA GLN A 66 -14.95 18.69 29.71
C GLN A 66 -13.65 17.91 29.89
N THR A 67 -13.56 17.14 30.97
CA THR A 67 -12.37 16.33 31.26
C THR A 67 -12.65 14.87 30.94
N ALA A 68 -11.89 14.30 30.00
CA ALA A 68 -11.93 12.88 29.72
C ALA A 68 -11.26 12.08 30.85
N ASN A 69 -11.66 10.81 31.06
CA ASN A 69 -11.17 9.98 32.17
C ASN A 69 -9.63 9.70 32.20
N ASN A 70 -8.87 10.14 31.19
CA ASN A 70 -7.40 10.06 31.11
C ASN A 70 -6.72 11.37 31.54
N GLY A 71 -7.51 12.34 32.02
CA GLY A 71 -7.02 13.65 32.45
C GLY A 71 -6.89 14.68 31.34
N THR A 72 -7.18 14.32 30.08
CA THR A 72 -7.22 15.29 28.98
C THR A 72 -8.42 16.23 29.15
N VAL A 73 -8.14 17.53 29.26
CA VAL A 73 -9.16 18.58 29.41
C VAL A 73 -9.42 19.21 28.04
N TRP A 74 -10.63 19.05 27.54
CA TRP A 74 -11.11 19.73 26.35
C TRP A 74 -11.78 21.03 26.77
N VAL A 75 -11.28 22.14 26.22
CA VAL A 75 -11.76 23.49 26.48
C VAL A 75 -12.40 23.97 25.19
N GLU A 76 -13.70 24.26 25.22
CA GLU A 76 -14.42 24.79 24.06
C GLU A 76 -13.98 26.24 23.80
N GLU A 77 -12.94 26.42 23.00
CA GLU A 77 -12.44 27.76 22.71
C GLU A 77 -13.51 28.57 21.94
N ASP A 78 -13.94 29.71 22.50
CA ASP A 78 -14.84 30.65 21.82
C ASP A 78 -14.02 31.36 20.73
N ILE A 79 -13.87 30.67 19.59
CA ILE A 79 -13.36 31.24 18.35
C ILE A 79 -14.48 32.17 17.88
N GLY A 80 -14.50 33.39 18.43
CA GLY A 80 -15.59 34.35 18.21
C GLY A 80 -15.98 34.45 16.73
N MET A 81 -17.22 34.89 16.46
CA MET A 81 -17.88 34.87 15.14
C MET A 81 -16.90 34.82 13.95
N PRO A 82 -16.90 33.73 13.15
CA PRO A 82 -16.07 33.64 11.96
C PRO A 82 -16.30 34.91 11.14
N SER A 83 -15.23 35.68 10.90
CA SER A 83 -15.27 36.77 9.93
C SER A 83 -15.85 36.20 8.64
N ALA A 84 -16.65 36.95 7.88
CA ALA A 84 -17.17 36.50 6.58
C ALA A 84 -16.05 35.96 5.64
N VAL A 85 -14.80 36.33 5.90
CA VAL A 85 -13.59 35.84 5.23
C VAL A 85 -13.25 34.37 5.55
N ALA A 86 -13.68 33.82 6.68
CA ALA A 86 -13.47 32.42 7.06
C ALA A 86 -14.33 31.44 6.24
N ASN A 87 -15.45 31.91 5.69
CA ASN A 87 -16.31 31.14 4.77
C ASN A 87 -15.66 30.93 3.38
N HIS A 88 -14.41 31.37 3.17
CA HIS A 88 -13.72 31.29 1.87
C HIS A 88 -12.58 30.26 1.82
N LEU A 89 -12.37 29.45 2.85
CA LEU A 89 -11.54 28.24 2.72
C LEU A 89 -12.38 27.06 2.19
N CYS A 90 -13.27 27.30 1.22
CA CYS A 90 -13.92 26.22 0.51
C CYS A 90 -12.85 25.39 -0.18
N PHE A 91 -12.86 24.08 0.07
CA PHE A 91 -12.05 23.14 -0.66
C PHE A 91 -12.44 23.21 -2.14
N THR A 92 -11.54 23.69 -2.99
CA THR A 92 -11.78 23.90 -4.44
C THR A 92 -11.15 22.83 -5.31
N ALA A 93 -10.38 21.92 -4.72
CA ALA A 93 -9.77 20.83 -5.46
C ALA A 93 -10.82 19.78 -5.80
N GLN A 94 -10.77 19.27 -7.03
CA GLN A 94 -11.61 18.17 -7.44
C GLN A 94 -10.94 16.86 -7.07
N ALA A 95 -11.65 16.00 -6.33
CA ALA A 95 -11.18 14.66 -6.02
C ALA A 95 -10.99 13.84 -7.30
N GLY A 96 -9.91 13.05 -7.36
CA GLY A 96 -9.67 12.15 -8.49
C GLY A 96 -8.20 12.02 -8.89
N PRO A 97 -7.92 11.26 -9.96
CA PRO A 97 -6.57 11.13 -10.49
C PRO A 97 -5.98 12.50 -10.85
N THR A 98 -4.71 12.69 -10.54
CA THR A 98 -4.00 13.93 -10.88
C THR A 98 -3.85 14.09 -12.40
N GLU A 99 -3.66 15.31 -12.88
CA GLU A 99 -3.42 15.57 -14.32
C GLU A 99 -2.15 14.88 -14.85
N SER A 100 -1.17 14.60 -13.98
CA SER A 100 -0.02 13.77 -14.33
C SER A 100 -0.41 12.30 -14.47
N ALA A 101 -1.26 11.77 -13.59
CA ALA A 101 -1.77 10.39 -13.68
C ALA A 101 -2.65 10.21 -14.92
N LYS A 102 -3.62 11.09 -15.17
CA LYS A 102 -4.50 11.03 -16.36
C LYS A 102 -3.72 10.98 -17.68
N ARG A 103 -2.61 11.70 -17.78
CA ARG A 103 -1.75 11.69 -18.98
C ARG A 103 -0.95 10.40 -19.16
N LYS A 104 -0.66 9.67 -18.08
CA LYS A 104 0.07 8.39 -18.11
C LYS A 104 -0.85 7.20 -18.30
N ILE A 105 -2.07 7.27 -17.78
CA ILE A 105 -3.00 6.13 -17.71
C ILE A 105 -3.84 6.07 -18.98
N THR A 106 -3.48 5.17 -19.88
CA THR A 106 -4.28 4.80 -21.06
C THR A 106 -4.82 3.37 -20.99
N SER A 107 -4.34 2.57 -20.04
CA SER A 107 -4.75 1.18 -19.83
C SER A 107 -4.67 0.80 -18.35
N LEU A 108 -5.26 -0.34 -18.00
CA LEU A 108 -5.20 -0.91 -16.65
C LEU A 108 -3.76 -1.19 -16.20
N LEU A 109 -2.90 -1.64 -17.11
CA LEU A 109 -1.50 -1.85 -16.77
C LEU A 109 -0.81 -0.53 -16.43
N GLN A 110 -1.08 0.55 -17.16
CA GLN A 110 -0.51 1.86 -16.86
C GLN A 110 -1.02 2.45 -15.54
N SER A 111 -2.27 2.17 -15.14
CA SER A 111 -2.76 2.58 -13.81
C SER A 111 -2.01 1.84 -12.69
N PHE A 112 -1.79 0.54 -12.84
CA PHE A 112 -0.98 -0.23 -11.89
C PHE A 112 0.47 0.28 -11.81
N LEU A 113 1.10 0.56 -12.97
CA LEU A 113 2.47 1.06 -13.04
C LEU A 113 2.63 2.51 -12.54
N CYS A 114 1.53 3.26 -12.36
CA CYS A 114 1.57 4.54 -11.66
C CYS A 114 1.83 4.34 -10.16
N LEU A 115 1.42 3.20 -9.58
CA LEU A 115 1.62 2.87 -8.17
C LEU A 115 2.91 2.08 -7.96
N LEU A 116 3.05 0.96 -8.66
CA LEU A 116 4.24 0.10 -8.65
C LEU A 116 5.06 0.35 -9.92
N ASP A 117 5.91 1.38 -9.87
CA ASP A 117 6.63 1.81 -11.06
C ASP A 117 7.74 0.82 -11.51
N VAL A 118 8.21 1.00 -12.74
CA VAL A 118 9.24 0.12 -13.32
C VAL A 118 10.56 0.16 -12.54
N GLY A 119 10.89 1.28 -11.89
CA GLY A 119 12.09 1.38 -11.06
C GLY A 119 11.97 0.53 -9.78
N MET A 120 10.78 0.43 -9.20
CA MET A 120 10.50 -0.49 -8.09
C MET A 120 10.62 -1.94 -8.56
N LEU A 121 10.05 -2.29 -9.72
CA LEU A 121 10.19 -3.63 -10.30
C LEU A 121 11.65 -4.01 -10.57
N GLN A 122 12.45 -3.07 -11.09
CA GLN A 122 13.88 -3.25 -11.29
C GLN A 122 14.61 -3.49 -9.98
N THR A 123 14.32 -2.68 -8.96
CA THR A 123 14.92 -2.83 -7.63
C THR A 123 14.62 -4.21 -7.03
N ILE A 124 13.34 -4.65 -7.09
CA ILE A 124 12.93 -5.98 -6.60
C ILE A 124 13.67 -7.07 -7.37
N ARG A 125 13.72 -6.96 -8.70
CA ARG A 125 14.41 -7.91 -9.57
C ARG A 125 15.90 -8.00 -9.24
N ASP A 126 16.59 -6.88 -9.10
CA ASP A 126 18.03 -6.84 -8.85
C ASP A 126 18.36 -7.40 -7.44
N CYS A 127 17.59 -7.02 -6.41
CA CYS A 127 17.76 -7.56 -5.06
C CYS A 127 17.49 -9.07 -5.00
N THR A 128 16.46 -9.54 -5.72
CA THR A 128 16.09 -10.96 -5.80
C THR A 128 17.18 -11.78 -6.50
N VAL A 129 17.68 -11.30 -7.65
CA VAL A 129 18.78 -11.95 -8.37
C VAL A 129 20.06 -11.97 -7.53
N HIS A 130 20.39 -10.87 -6.87
CA HIS A 130 21.54 -10.79 -5.98
C HIS A 130 21.47 -11.83 -4.87
N GLN A 131 20.32 -11.97 -4.21
CA GLN A 131 20.12 -12.97 -3.16
C GLN A 131 20.18 -14.41 -3.69
N ALA A 132 19.58 -14.69 -4.85
CA ALA A 132 19.58 -16.03 -5.45
C ALA A 132 20.99 -16.49 -5.86
N ARG A 133 21.80 -15.59 -6.42
CA ARG A 133 23.16 -15.92 -6.89
C ARG A 133 24.15 -16.28 -5.78
N ARG A 134 23.78 -16.03 -4.52
CA ARG A 134 24.57 -16.49 -3.36
C ARG A 134 24.49 -18.01 -3.19
N THR A 135 23.41 -18.63 -3.64
CA THR A 135 23.18 -20.08 -3.56
C THR A 135 23.21 -20.74 -4.93
N GLU A 136 22.76 -20.02 -5.97
CA GLU A 136 22.61 -20.52 -7.34
C GLU A 136 23.21 -19.52 -8.35
N PRO A 137 24.51 -19.62 -8.70
CA PRO A 137 25.23 -18.61 -9.48
C PRO A 137 24.62 -18.28 -10.85
N ASP A 138 24.01 -19.27 -11.50
CA ASP A 138 23.37 -19.12 -12.81
C ASP A 138 21.92 -18.61 -12.74
N TRP A 139 21.39 -18.43 -11.52
CA TRP A 139 20.03 -17.95 -11.33
C TRP A 139 19.86 -16.52 -11.83
N ASN A 140 18.73 -16.27 -12.48
CA ASN A 140 18.36 -14.97 -13.01
C ASN A 140 16.85 -14.80 -12.97
N LEU A 141 16.39 -13.55 -13.08
CA LEU A 141 14.98 -13.18 -13.18
C LEU A 141 14.84 -12.05 -14.20
N ALA A 142 13.98 -12.23 -15.19
CA ALA A 142 13.60 -11.15 -16.10
C ALA A 142 12.43 -10.33 -15.52
N ILE A 143 12.27 -9.08 -15.99
CA ILE A 143 11.18 -8.22 -15.54
C ILE A 143 9.81 -8.80 -15.90
N HIS A 144 9.65 -9.38 -17.11
CA HIS A 144 8.39 -10.03 -17.49
C HIS A 144 8.07 -11.26 -16.63
N GLU A 145 9.08 -12.02 -16.19
CA GLU A 145 8.86 -13.12 -15.25
C GLU A 145 8.39 -12.60 -13.88
N LEU A 146 8.96 -11.48 -13.40
CA LEU A 146 8.51 -10.86 -12.15
C LEU A 146 7.07 -10.33 -12.28
N VAL A 147 6.72 -9.71 -13.40
CA VAL A 147 5.35 -9.25 -13.66
C VAL A 147 4.39 -10.43 -13.77
N ALA A 148 4.76 -11.50 -14.48
CA ALA A 148 3.99 -12.75 -14.54
C ALA A 148 3.77 -13.37 -13.15
N PHE A 149 4.81 -13.37 -12.29
CA PHE A 149 4.70 -13.79 -10.90
C PHE A 149 3.67 -12.96 -10.12
N ILE A 150 3.69 -11.63 -10.27
CA ILE A 150 2.71 -10.72 -9.64
C ILE A 150 1.30 -10.97 -10.19
N SER A 151 1.15 -11.16 -11.51
CA SER A 151 -0.14 -11.45 -12.14
C SER A 151 -0.76 -12.74 -11.58
N ILE A 152 0.04 -13.77 -11.35
CA ILE A 152 -0.44 -15.02 -10.71
C ILE A 152 -0.97 -14.75 -9.29
N LEU A 153 -0.37 -13.83 -8.53
CA LEU A 153 -0.89 -13.46 -7.21
C LEU A 153 -2.28 -12.80 -7.30
N PHE A 154 -2.51 -11.95 -8.31
CA PHE A 154 -3.83 -11.36 -8.55
C PHE A 154 -4.86 -12.40 -8.99
N VAL A 155 -4.52 -13.25 -9.96
CA VAL A 155 -5.41 -14.33 -10.42
C VAL A 155 -5.76 -15.25 -9.26
N ARG A 156 -4.78 -15.62 -8.44
CA ARG A 156 -5.01 -16.43 -7.23
C ARG A 156 -5.96 -15.73 -6.26
N ALA A 157 -5.77 -14.43 -6.00
CA ALA A 157 -6.64 -13.70 -5.07
C ALA A 157 -8.11 -13.73 -5.51
N ILE A 158 -8.37 -13.76 -6.81
CA ILE A 158 -9.72 -13.78 -7.38
C ILE A 158 -10.28 -15.21 -7.48
N MET A 159 -9.48 -16.15 -7.98
CA MET A 159 -9.95 -17.49 -8.38
C MET A 159 -9.72 -18.57 -7.32
N CYS A 160 -8.72 -18.43 -6.47
CA CYS A 160 -8.31 -19.44 -5.49
C CYS A 160 -7.85 -18.80 -4.16
N PRO A 161 -8.71 -18.06 -3.44
CA PRO A 161 -8.32 -17.33 -2.24
C PRO A 161 -7.98 -18.25 -1.04
N VAL A 162 -8.42 -19.51 -1.09
CA VAL A 162 -8.26 -20.49 0.00
C VAL A 162 -7.32 -21.61 -0.43
N GLY A 163 -6.56 -22.17 0.51
CA GLY A 163 -5.66 -23.31 0.26
C GLY A 163 -4.21 -22.91 -0.03
N ALA A 164 -3.34 -23.90 -0.28
CA ALA A 164 -1.93 -23.63 -0.50
C ALA A 164 -1.71 -23.00 -1.89
N ILE A 165 -0.64 -22.21 -2.04
CA ILE A 165 -0.33 -21.56 -3.33
C ILE A 165 0.01 -22.57 -4.43
N VAL A 166 0.57 -23.70 -4.05
CA VAL A 166 0.93 -24.78 -4.97
C VAL A 166 -0.28 -25.49 -5.56
N ASP A 167 -1.44 -25.41 -4.91
CA ASP A 167 -2.66 -26.07 -5.35
C ASP A 167 -3.22 -25.43 -6.63
N CYS A 168 -2.84 -24.17 -6.93
CA CYS A 168 -3.16 -23.50 -8.20
C CYS A 168 -2.59 -24.22 -9.44
N TRP A 169 -1.62 -25.12 -9.26
CA TRP A 169 -1.05 -25.96 -10.32
C TRP A 169 -1.53 -27.42 -10.26
N SER A 170 -2.45 -27.75 -9.36
CA SER A 170 -3.07 -29.08 -9.30
C SER A 170 -4.02 -29.28 -10.49
N GLU A 171 -4.09 -30.51 -11.01
CA GLU A 171 -5.06 -30.88 -12.06
C GLU A 171 -6.53 -30.74 -11.58
N SER A 172 -6.77 -30.84 -10.26
CA SER A 172 -8.13 -30.75 -9.69
C SER A 172 -8.64 -29.33 -9.49
N PHE A 173 -7.73 -28.37 -9.31
CA PHE A 173 -8.03 -26.95 -9.08
C PHE A 173 -7.39 -26.08 -10.16
N LEU A 174 -7.13 -26.69 -11.32
CA LEU A 174 -6.32 -26.13 -12.37
C LEU A 174 -6.94 -24.84 -12.85
N VAL A 175 -6.22 -23.73 -12.67
CA VAL A 175 -6.52 -22.49 -13.35
C VAL A 175 -5.60 -22.46 -14.57
N PRO A 176 -6.08 -22.77 -15.81
CA PRO A 176 -5.22 -22.98 -16.97
C PRO A 176 -4.23 -21.84 -17.19
N VAL A 177 -4.71 -20.61 -17.02
CA VAL A 177 -3.91 -19.38 -17.14
C VAL A 177 -2.68 -19.38 -16.21
N ILE A 178 -2.75 -19.92 -14.99
CA ILE A 178 -1.62 -19.94 -14.05
C ILE A 178 -0.54 -20.91 -14.56
N LYS A 179 -0.93 -22.10 -15.00
CA LYS A 179 -0.01 -23.13 -15.51
C LYS A 179 0.66 -22.69 -16.81
N GLU A 180 -0.09 -22.01 -17.68
CA GLU A 180 0.40 -21.44 -18.94
C GLU A 180 1.33 -20.25 -18.72
N THR A 181 1.08 -19.44 -17.69
CA THR A 181 1.89 -18.25 -17.38
C THR A 181 3.25 -18.60 -16.80
N MET A 182 3.33 -19.52 -15.84
CA MET A 182 4.59 -19.89 -15.20
C MET A 182 4.56 -21.31 -14.62
N PRO A 183 5.61 -22.13 -14.79
CA PRO A 183 5.72 -23.42 -14.12
C PRO A 183 5.76 -23.27 -12.58
N ARG A 184 5.11 -24.19 -11.88
CA ARG A 184 5.04 -24.22 -10.40
C ARG A 184 6.41 -24.06 -9.74
N ASP A 185 7.39 -24.83 -10.19
CA ASP A 185 8.71 -24.87 -9.57
C ASP A 185 9.48 -23.55 -9.78
N ARG A 186 9.22 -22.88 -10.91
CA ARG A 186 9.75 -21.53 -11.18
C ARG A 186 9.12 -20.50 -10.25
N PHE A 187 7.80 -20.56 -10.05
CA PHE A 187 7.09 -19.68 -9.12
C PHE A 187 7.61 -19.84 -7.68
N ILE A 188 7.78 -21.09 -7.21
CA ILE A 188 8.35 -21.38 -5.89
C ILE A 188 9.77 -20.85 -5.77
N SER A 189 10.60 -21.05 -6.80
CA SER A 189 11.99 -20.54 -6.83
C SER A 189 12.05 -19.02 -6.73
N ILE A 190 11.17 -18.28 -7.42
CA ILE A 190 11.05 -16.82 -7.29
C ILE A 190 10.63 -16.44 -5.87
N MET A 191 9.58 -17.08 -5.34
CA MET A 191 9.04 -16.80 -4.01
C MET A 191 10.10 -16.98 -2.90
N GLN A 192 10.95 -18.01 -2.99
CA GLN A 192 12.03 -18.26 -2.02
C GLN A 192 13.09 -17.14 -2.01
N HIS A 193 13.44 -16.64 -3.19
CA HIS A 193 14.51 -15.66 -3.36
C HIS A 193 14.03 -14.20 -3.32
N LEU A 194 12.72 -13.95 -3.36
CA LEU A 194 12.13 -12.61 -3.46
C LEU A 194 12.69 -11.67 -2.38
N ARG A 195 13.31 -10.56 -2.80
CA ARG A 195 13.82 -9.50 -1.92
C ARG A 195 13.42 -8.13 -2.46
N PHE A 196 13.22 -7.20 -1.54
CA PHE A 196 12.88 -5.80 -1.82
C PHE A 196 14.04 -4.84 -1.52
N ASP A 197 15.18 -5.39 -1.10
CA ASP A 197 16.27 -4.65 -0.49
C ASP A 197 17.59 -5.43 -0.61
N ASP A 198 18.72 -4.70 -0.63
CA ASP A 198 20.05 -5.27 -0.64
C ASP A 198 20.46 -5.72 0.77
N LYS A 199 20.60 -7.03 0.93
CA LYS A 199 20.94 -7.67 2.20
C LYS A 199 22.30 -7.22 2.74
N ASP A 200 23.26 -6.88 1.88
CA ASP A 200 24.63 -6.56 2.30
C ASP A 200 24.70 -5.18 2.99
N THR A 201 23.78 -4.26 2.69
CA THR A 201 23.69 -2.94 3.33
C THR A 201 22.69 -2.88 4.49
N ARG A 202 21.87 -3.93 4.64
CA ARG A 202 20.71 -3.93 5.54
C ARG A 202 21.10 -3.91 7.02
N GLU A 203 22.20 -4.55 7.40
CA GLU A 203 22.65 -4.61 8.81
C GLU A 203 22.88 -3.22 9.40
N GLU A 204 23.46 -2.30 8.62
CA GLU A 204 23.66 -0.92 9.06
C GLU A 204 22.34 -0.15 9.11
N ARG A 205 21.49 -0.31 8.09
CA ARG A 205 20.22 0.42 8.02
C ARG A 205 19.24 0.02 9.11
N VAL A 206 19.19 -1.25 9.52
CA VAL A 206 18.28 -1.73 10.58
C VAL A 206 18.55 -1.05 11.93
N LYS A 207 19.75 -0.50 12.16
CA LYS A 207 20.07 0.28 13.36
C LYS A 207 19.22 1.56 13.47
N THR A 208 18.80 2.13 12.34
CA THR A 208 18.00 3.36 12.28
C THR A 208 16.58 3.11 11.79
N ASP A 209 16.40 2.17 10.88
CA ASP A 209 15.14 1.81 10.23
C ASP A 209 14.83 0.33 10.43
N LYS A 210 13.97 0.01 11.40
CA LYS A 210 13.53 -1.37 11.65
C LYS A 210 12.79 -1.98 10.46
N PHE A 211 12.28 -1.16 9.53
CA PHE A 211 11.55 -1.56 8.32
C PHE A 211 12.45 -1.61 7.06
N ALA A 212 13.78 -1.51 7.23
CA ALA A 212 14.77 -1.41 6.16
C ALA A 212 14.64 -2.46 5.04
N ALA A 213 14.13 -3.66 5.36
CA ALA A 213 13.97 -4.76 4.40
C ALA A 213 12.99 -4.47 3.25
N ILE A 214 12.14 -3.44 3.36
CA ILE A 214 11.21 -3.01 2.30
C ILE A 214 11.05 -1.48 2.24
N SER A 215 11.58 -0.74 3.21
CA SER A 215 11.45 0.72 3.37
C SER A 215 11.59 1.52 2.07
N HIS A 216 12.63 1.26 1.25
CA HIS A 216 12.82 1.98 -0.01
C HIS A 216 11.66 1.79 -1.00
N ILE A 217 11.19 0.55 -1.16
CA ILE A 217 10.02 0.23 -2.00
C ILE A 217 8.77 0.87 -1.40
N TRP A 218 8.58 0.75 -0.08
CA TRP A 218 7.41 1.30 0.60
C TRP A 218 7.32 2.83 0.49
N THR A 219 8.39 3.57 0.77
CA THR A 219 8.41 5.03 0.66
C THR A 219 8.11 5.49 -0.77
N ARG A 220 8.65 4.77 -1.77
CA ARG A 220 8.39 5.08 -3.17
C ARG A 220 6.95 4.78 -3.57
N PHE A 221 6.39 3.67 -3.10
CA PHE A 221 4.97 3.34 -3.30
C PHE A 221 4.05 4.41 -2.74
N ILE A 222 4.26 4.83 -1.48
CA ILE A 222 3.43 5.87 -0.84
C ILE A 222 3.54 7.21 -1.58
N LYS A 223 4.76 7.58 -2.00
CA LYS A 223 4.97 8.77 -2.83
C LYS A 223 4.18 8.69 -4.13
N ASN A 224 4.23 7.55 -4.82
CA ASN A 224 3.49 7.33 -6.06
C ASN A 224 1.97 7.43 -5.85
N CYS A 225 1.43 6.88 -4.75
CA CYS A 225 0.02 7.03 -4.39
C CYS A 225 -0.37 8.51 -4.23
N ALA A 226 0.40 9.27 -3.45
CA ALA A 226 0.14 10.69 -3.19
C ALA A 226 0.26 11.56 -4.45
N GLU A 227 1.17 11.22 -5.37
CA GLU A 227 1.32 11.94 -6.65
C GLU A 227 0.25 11.57 -7.68
N SER A 228 -0.42 10.43 -7.51
CA SER A 228 -1.38 9.89 -8.48
C SER A 228 -2.82 10.32 -8.22
N PHE A 229 -3.16 10.74 -7.00
CA PHE A 229 -4.53 11.05 -6.61
C PHE A 229 -4.63 12.32 -5.75
N THR A 230 -5.55 13.21 -6.12
CA THR A 230 -5.96 14.35 -5.30
C THR A 230 -7.14 13.93 -4.42
N PRO A 231 -7.02 13.93 -3.08
CA PRO A 231 -8.14 13.60 -2.19
C PRO A 231 -9.27 14.64 -2.31
N GLY A 232 -10.46 14.27 -1.85
CA GLY A 232 -11.58 15.19 -1.68
C GLY A 232 -11.51 15.96 -0.36
N GLU A 233 -12.59 16.66 -0.04
CA GLU A 233 -12.71 17.45 1.20
C GLU A 233 -12.68 16.58 2.46
N HIS A 234 -13.20 15.36 2.36
CA HIS A 234 -13.36 14.46 3.49
C HIS A 234 -12.39 13.27 3.41
N MET A 235 -11.52 13.17 4.40
CA MET A 235 -10.58 12.05 4.56
C MET A 235 -10.77 11.40 5.93
N THR A 236 -10.57 10.09 5.97
CA THR A 236 -10.57 9.30 7.20
C THR A 236 -9.18 8.73 7.44
N ILE A 237 -8.70 8.86 8.68
CA ILE A 237 -7.45 8.26 9.14
C ILE A 237 -7.80 7.14 10.11
N ASP A 238 -7.31 5.94 9.84
CA ASP A 238 -7.59 4.77 10.66
C ASP A 238 -6.40 3.79 10.63
N GLU A 239 -6.43 2.80 11.52
CA GLU A 239 -5.42 1.77 11.64
C GLU A 239 -5.82 0.45 10.96
N GLN A 240 -5.02 0.03 9.98
CA GLN A 240 -5.12 -1.31 9.40
C GLN A 240 -4.11 -2.26 10.05
N LEU A 241 -4.59 -3.39 10.58
CA LEU A 241 -3.74 -4.44 11.12
C LEU A 241 -3.63 -5.57 10.09
N PHE A 242 -2.39 -5.88 9.67
CA PHE A 242 -2.12 -7.03 8.80
C PHE A 242 -1.74 -8.23 9.65
N PRO A 243 -2.59 -9.28 9.71
CA PRO A 243 -2.34 -10.43 10.56
C PRO A 243 -1.00 -11.10 10.24
N THR A 244 -0.20 -11.36 11.28
CA THR A 244 1.03 -12.12 11.10
C THR A 244 1.37 -12.95 12.33
N LYS A 245 1.81 -14.18 12.09
CA LYS A 245 2.39 -15.07 13.10
C LYS A 245 3.93 -15.06 13.05
N VAL A 246 4.50 -14.27 12.14
CA VAL A 246 5.96 -14.17 11.98
C VAL A 246 6.53 -13.32 13.10
N ARG A 247 7.65 -13.77 13.67
CA ARG A 247 8.41 -12.98 14.63
C ARG A 247 9.00 -11.73 13.96
N CYS A 248 8.39 -10.59 14.22
CA CYS A 248 8.83 -9.30 13.72
C CYS A 248 9.01 -8.32 14.90
N PRO A 249 10.05 -7.46 14.92
CA PRO A 249 10.28 -6.52 16.03
C PRO A 249 9.17 -5.48 16.27
N PHE A 250 8.25 -5.32 15.32
CA PHE A 250 7.17 -4.33 15.34
C PHE A 250 5.78 -4.97 15.14
N THR A 251 5.65 -6.27 15.44
CA THR A 251 4.33 -6.90 15.58
C THR A 251 3.63 -6.32 16.81
N GLN A 252 2.37 -5.95 16.67
CA GLN A 252 1.51 -5.41 17.73
C GLN A 252 0.35 -6.37 18.03
N TYR A 253 -0.15 -6.30 19.26
CA TYR A 253 -1.37 -6.96 19.70
C TYR A 253 -2.49 -5.92 19.83
N ILE A 254 -3.64 -6.16 19.21
CA ILE A 254 -4.85 -5.32 19.30
C ILE A 254 -6.01 -6.21 19.69
N ALA A 255 -6.49 -6.10 20.93
CA ALA A 255 -7.48 -7.01 21.52
C ALA A 255 -8.85 -7.01 20.83
N THR A 256 -9.17 -5.92 20.14
CA THR A 256 -10.47 -5.71 19.49
C THR A 256 -10.55 -6.33 18.09
N LYS A 257 -9.42 -6.74 17.49
CA LYS A 257 -9.40 -7.29 16.12
C LYS A 257 -9.45 -8.82 16.15
N THR A 258 -10.24 -9.43 15.26
CA THR A 258 -10.39 -10.89 15.18
C THR A 258 -9.04 -11.62 15.09
N ASP A 259 -8.13 -11.11 14.27
CA ASP A 259 -6.72 -11.47 14.24
C ASP A 259 -5.89 -10.48 15.08
N ASN A 260 -5.82 -10.74 16.38
CA ASN A 260 -5.25 -9.78 17.32
C ASN A 260 -3.75 -9.49 17.14
N PHE A 261 -2.97 -10.33 16.45
CA PHE A 261 -1.52 -10.13 16.27
C PHE A 261 -1.20 -9.79 14.81
N GLY A 262 -0.55 -8.65 14.60
CA GLY A 262 -0.25 -8.18 13.24
C GLY A 262 0.76 -7.05 13.15
N ILE A 263 1.04 -6.62 11.92
CA ILE A 263 1.77 -5.38 11.64
C ILE A 263 0.73 -4.28 11.47
N LYS A 264 0.77 -3.27 12.35
CA LYS A 264 -0.14 -2.13 12.31
C LYS A 264 0.37 -1.06 11.34
N PHE A 265 -0.52 -0.57 10.48
CA PHE A 265 -0.29 0.58 9.61
C PHE A 265 -1.35 1.64 9.85
N TRP A 266 -0.92 2.90 9.89
CA TRP A 266 -1.83 4.02 9.80
C TRP A 266 -2.13 4.32 8.34
N MET A 267 -3.40 4.48 8.01
CA MET A 267 -3.87 4.71 6.64
C MET A 267 -4.77 5.93 6.59
N ALA A 268 -4.54 6.78 5.59
CA ALA A 268 -5.43 7.86 5.24
C ALA A 268 -6.16 7.49 3.94
N THR A 269 -7.49 7.53 3.95
CA THR A 269 -8.33 7.18 2.81
C THR A 269 -9.30 8.31 2.49
N ASN A 270 -9.58 8.53 1.20
CA ASN A 270 -10.61 9.47 0.78
C ASN A 270 -11.99 8.85 1.08
N LEU A 271 -12.90 9.61 1.69
CA LEU A 271 -14.18 9.06 2.14
C LEU A 271 -15.06 8.63 0.96
N GLU A 272 -15.07 9.43 -0.10
CA GLU A 272 -15.98 9.25 -1.25
C GLU A 272 -15.50 8.19 -2.24
N THR A 273 -14.20 7.91 -2.29
CA THR A 273 -13.58 6.97 -3.23
C THR A 273 -12.59 6.09 -2.47
N LYS A 274 -13.12 5.01 -1.87
CA LYS A 274 -12.31 3.97 -1.24
C LYS A 274 -11.87 2.91 -2.25
#